data_AF-A0A7V5M6R3-F1
#
_entry.id   AF-A0A7V5M6R3-F1
#
_cell.length_a   1.000
_cell.length_b   1.000
_cell.length_c   1.000
_cell.angle_alpha   90.00
_cell.angle_beta   90.00
_cell.angle_gamma   90.00
#
_symmetry.space_group_name_H-M   'P 1'
#
loop_
_entity.id
_entity.type
_entity.pdbx_description
1 polymer ?
#
loop_
_entity_poly.entity_id
_entity_poly.type
_entity_poly.pdbx_seq_one_letter_code
_entity_poly.pdbx_strand_id
1 'polypeptide(L)'
;TAFLRDVRARIKEVTSRQYINPENNTVDCVLLFIPNEQVYTFIHEQDSAILEEGIKNRVIFCSPITLFAVLAVIRQAVEHFTLEKTSRQILNLLIAFKKQWDEFVNKFEVLGRRIEEVQKEYTALITTRRYQLEKPLNKIEVLKSQYNLTSPEGNRETDL
;
A
#
# COMPACT_ATOMS: atom_id res chain seq x y z
N THR A 1 -2.18 -51.08 -29.82
CA THR A 1 -1.98 -50.65 -31.23
C THR A 1 -0.73 -49.80 -31.35
N ALA A 2 -0.13 -49.69 -32.53
CA ALA A 2 1.10 -48.89 -32.75
C ALA A 2 0.94 -47.43 -32.28
N PHE A 3 -0.25 -46.85 -32.49
CA PHE A 3 -0.59 -45.49 -32.10
C PHE A 3 -0.45 -45.19 -30.59
N LEU A 4 -1.01 -46.03 -29.70
CA LEU A 4 -0.90 -45.81 -28.25
C LEU A 4 0.55 -45.89 -27.75
N ARG A 5 1.36 -46.74 -28.38
CA ARG A 5 2.80 -46.80 -28.11
C ARG A 5 3.50 -45.50 -28.51
N ASP A 6 3.14 -44.92 -29.65
CA ASP A 6 3.70 -43.65 -30.12
C ASP A 6 3.30 -42.48 -29.20
N VAL A 7 2.05 -42.46 -28.73
CA VAL A 7 1.58 -41.49 -27.70
C VAL A 7 2.41 -41.62 -26.44
N ARG A 8 2.62 -42.84 -25.92
CA ARG A 8 3.44 -43.06 -24.71
C ARG A 8 4.90 -42.65 -24.92
N ALA A 9 5.45 -42.87 -26.11
CA ALA A 9 6.79 -42.41 -26.46
C ALA A 9 6.88 -40.87 -26.49
N ARG A 10 5.86 -40.18 -27.02
CA ARG A 10 5.79 -38.71 -26.98
C ARG A 10 5.73 -38.16 -25.57
N ILE A 11 4.98 -38.77 -24.65
CA ILE A 11 4.94 -38.34 -23.24
C ILE A 11 6.34 -38.39 -22.63
N LYS A 12 7.05 -39.52 -22.78
CA LYS A 12 8.42 -39.70 -22.27
C LYS A 12 9.42 -38.71 -22.88
N GLU A 13 9.25 -38.40 -24.15
CA GLU A 13 10.07 -37.37 -24.81
C GLU A 13 9.78 -35.98 -24.25
N VAL A 14 8.51 -35.62 -24.06
CA VAL A 14 8.14 -34.29 -23.56
C VAL A 14 8.60 -34.08 -22.12
N THR A 15 8.56 -35.12 -21.29
CA THR A 15 9.03 -35.06 -19.89
C THR A 15 10.55 -35.07 -19.76
N SER A 16 11.28 -35.64 -20.72
CA SER A 16 12.75 -35.61 -20.75
C SER A 16 13.32 -34.30 -21.29
N ARG A 17 12.53 -33.55 -22.07
CA ARG A 17 12.87 -32.20 -22.50
C ARG A 17 12.69 -31.22 -21.34
N GLN A 18 13.57 -30.22 -21.23
CA GLN A 18 13.55 -29.21 -20.15
C GLN A 18 12.44 -28.15 -20.35
N TYR A 19 11.20 -28.58 -20.57
CA TYR A 19 10.06 -27.67 -20.68
C TYR A 19 9.54 -27.21 -19.32
N ILE A 20 9.80 -27.97 -18.26
CA ILE A 20 9.52 -27.59 -16.88
C ILE A 20 10.81 -27.04 -16.29
N ASN A 21 10.88 -25.72 -16.14
CA ASN A 21 12.00 -25.01 -15.53
C ASN A 21 11.51 -23.88 -14.61
N PRO A 22 11.27 -24.17 -13.32
CA PRO A 22 10.82 -23.17 -12.35
C PRO A 22 11.78 -21.97 -12.21
N GLU A 23 13.08 -22.17 -12.41
CA GLU A 23 14.09 -21.09 -12.37
C GLU A 23 13.85 -20.04 -13.46
N ASN A 24 13.26 -20.45 -14.58
CA ASN A 24 12.89 -19.58 -15.70
C ASN A 24 11.40 -19.13 -15.64
N ASN A 25 10.75 -19.18 -14.47
CA ASN A 25 9.35 -18.82 -14.26
C ASN A 25 8.34 -19.62 -15.11
N THR A 26 8.64 -20.87 -15.47
CA THR A 26 7.63 -21.73 -16.11
C THR A 26 6.65 -22.27 -15.07
N VAL A 27 5.40 -22.47 -15.47
CA VAL A 27 4.44 -23.24 -14.68
C VAL A 27 4.92 -24.69 -14.57
N ASP A 28 4.61 -25.35 -13.45
CA ASP A 28 5.05 -26.72 -13.14
C ASP A 28 4.25 -27.80 -13.89
N CYS A 29 3.98 -27.57 -15.18
CA CYS A 29 3.33 -28.54 -16.06
C CYS A 29 3.60 -28.24 -17.53
N VAL A 30 3.43 -29.26 -18.37
CA VAL A 30 3.48 -29.15 -19.83
C VAL A 30 2.11 -29.48 -20.40
N LEU A 31 1.63 -28.66 -21.32
CA LEU A 31 0.41 -28.93 -22.08
C LEU A 31 0.78 -29.71 -23.35
N LEU A 32 0.30 -30.95 -23.46
CA LEU A 32 0.44 -31.78 -24.65
C LEU A 32 -0.80 -31.63 -25.52
N PHE A 33 -0.65 -30.88 -26.61
CA PHE A 33 -1.76 -30.57 -27.52
C PHE A 33 -2.01 -31.69 -28.54
N ILE A 34 -3.26 -32.12 -28.66
CA ILE A 34 -3.76 -33.09 -29.64
C ILE A 34 -4.74 -32.35 -30.57
N PRO A 35 -4.37 -32.05 -31.82
CA PRO A 35 -5.15 -31.16 -32.70
C PRO A 35 -6.50 -31.73 -33.16
N ASN A 36 -6.75 -33.03 -32.98
CA ASN A 36 -7.98 -33.69 -33.38
C ASN A 36 -8.73 -34.20 -32.14
N GLU A 37 -9.94 -33.68 -31.92
CA GLU A 37 -10.78 -34.04 -30.78
C GLU A 37 -11.09 -35.55 -30.73
N GLN A 38 -11.38 -36.16 -31.88
CA GLN A 38 -11.70 -37.59 -31.93
C GLN A 38 -10.51 -38.46 -31.54
N VAL A 39 -9.28 -38.02 -31.83
CA VAL A 39 -8.07 -38.71 -31.42
C VAL A 39 -7.87 -38.60 -29.90
N TYR A 40 -8.16 -37.43 -29.31
CA TYR A 40 -8.13 -37.24 -27.86
C TYR A 40 -9.15 -38.16 -27.16
N THR A 41 -10.40 -38.19 -27.64
CA THR A 41 -11.45 -39.08 -27.10
C THR A 41 -11.08 -40.54 -27.26
N PHE A 42 -10.52 -40.94 -28.41
CA PHE A 42 -10.07 -42.31 -28.65
C PHE A 42 -8.97 -42.75 -27.66
N ILE A 43 -8.00 -41.88 -27.35
CA ILE A 43 -6.98 -42.17 -26.34
C ILE A 43 -7.63 -42.35 -24.97
N HIS A 44 -8.56 -41.47 -24.61
CA HIS A 44 -9.27 -41.51 -23.34
C HIS A 44 -10.10 -42.79 -23.16
N GLU A 45 -10.81 -43.22 -24.20
CA GLU A 45 -11.67 -44.41 -24.18
C GLU A 45 -10.87 -45.72 -24.17
N GLN A 46 -9.73 -45.77 -24.88
CA GLN A 46 -8.95 -47.00 -25.04
C GLN A 46 -7.94 -47.24 -23.92
N ASP A 47 -7.35 -46.18 -23.36
CA ASP A 47 -6.32 -46.29 -22.32
C ASP A 47 -6.28 -45.04 -21.44
N SER A 48 -7.19 -44.97 -20.47
CA SER A 48 -7.23 -43.90 -19.47
C SER A 48 -5.97 -43.85 -18.59
N ALA A 49 -5.24 -44.96 -18.46
CA ALA A 49 -4.01 -45.02 -17.67
C ALA A 49 -2.89 -44.16 -18.28
N ILE A 50 -2.90 -43.94 -19.61
CA ILE A 50 -1.97 -43.01 -20.27
C ILE A 50 -2.19 -41.57 -19.80
N LEU A 51 -3.44 -41.14 -19.61
CA LEU A 51 -3.73 -39.81 -19.08
C LEU A 51 -3.28 -39.67 -17.64
N GLU A 52 -3.54 -40.67 -16.80
CA GLU A 52 -3.06 -40.67 -15.42
C GLU A 52 -1.52 -40.66 -15.34
N GLU A 53 -0.85 -41.43 -16.19
CA GLU A 53 0.62 -41.43 -16.30
C GLU A 53 1.13 -40.05 -16.73
N GLY A 54 0.47 -39.40 -17.69
CA GLY A 54 0.81 -38.03 -18.09
C GLY A 54 0.66 -37.05 -16.94
N ILE A 55 -0.48 -37.05 -16.23
CA ILE A 55 -0.74 -36.15 -15.09
C ILE A 55 0.30 -36.36 -13.98
N LYS A 56 0.64 -37.61 -13.65
CA LYS A 56 1.70 -37.94 -12.68
C LYS A 56 3.06 -37.38 -13.10
N ASN A 57 3.32 -37.31 -14.40
CA ASN A 57 4.51 -36.71 -14.97
C ASN A 57 4.35 -35.21 -15.31
N ARG A 58 3.34 -34.53 -14.76
CA ARG A 58 3.05 -33.10 -15.00
C ARG A 58 2.77 -32.75 -16.47
N VAL A 59 2.31 -33.73 -17.26
CA VAL A 59 1.85 -33.56 -18.64
C VAL A 59 0.33 -33.58 -18.67
N ILE A 60 -0.27 -32.46 -19.06
CA ILE A 60 -1.71 -32.31 -19.20
C ILE A 60 -2.03 -32.42 -20.70
N PHE A 61 -2.85 -33.41 -21.06
CA PHE A 61 -3.33 -33.55 -22.43
C PHE A 61 -4.43 -32.52 -22.70
N CYS A 62 -4.38 -31.90 -23.87
CA CYS A 62 -5.39 -30.95 -24.30
C CYS A 62 -5.73 -31.14 -25.77
N SER A 63 -7.01 -31.32 -26.07
CA SER A 63 -7.63 -31.05 -27.37
C SER A 63 -7.87 -29.55 -27.59
N PRO A 64 -8.31 -29.08 -28.77
CA PRO A 64 -8.63 -27.66 -28.99
C PRO A 64 -9.62 -27.09 -27.97
N ILE A 65 -10.66 -27.85 -27.63
CA ILE A 65 -11.68 -27.41 -26.66
C ILE A 65 -11.09 -27.35 -25.26
N THR A 66 -10.42 -28.42 -24.83
CA THR A 66 -9.88 -28.50 -23.47
C THR A 66 -8.69 -27.56 -23.27
N LEU A 67 -7.89 -27.28 -24.30
CA LEU A 67 -6.85 -26.26 -24.27
C LEU A 67 -7.45 -24.88 -23.99
N PHE A 68 -8.55 -24.52 -24.68
CA PHE A 68 -9.22 -23.25 -24.46
C PHE A 68 -9.74 -23.13 -23.02
N ALA A 69 -10.29 -24.21 -22.45
CA ALA A 69 -10.73 -24.25 -21.06
C ALA A 69 -9.55 -24.05 -20.09
N VAL A 70 -8.45 -24.78 -20.28
CA VAL A 70 -7.24 -24.64 -19.46
C VAL A 70 -6.68 -23.22 -19.53
N LEU A 71 -6.60 -22.64 -20.72
CA LEU A 71 -6.12 -21.26 -20.90
C LEU A 71 -7.06 -20.23 -20.25
N ALA A 72 -8.37 -20.46 -20.26
CA ALA A 72 -9.32 -19.57 -19.57
C ALA A 72 -9.11 -19.61 -18.05
N VAL A 73 -8.86 -20.78 -17.47
CA VAL A 73 -8.53 -20.94 -16.04
C VAL A 73 -7.19 -20.29 -15.71
N ILE A 74 -6.16 -20.49 -16.54
CA ILE A 74 -4.85 -19.84 -16.36
C ILE A 74 -4.99 -18.31 -16.41
N ARG A 75 -5.73 -17.78 -17.38
CA ARG A 75 -5.98 -16.32 -17.48
C ARG A 75 -6.65 -15.79 -16.22
N GLN A 76 -7.70 -16.46 -15.75
CA GLN A 76 -8.40 -16.08 -14.52
C GLN A 76 -7.46 -16.13 -13.30
N ALA A 77 -6.64 -17.17 -13.16
CA ALA A 77 -5.68 -17.27 -12.07
C ALA A 77 -4.65 -16.12 -12.08
N VAL A 78 -4.16 -15.73 -13.26
CA VAL A 78 -3.21 -14.61 -13.42
C VAL A 78 -3.86 -13.27 -13.07
N GLU A 79 -5.10 -13.04 -13.51
CA GLU A 79 -5.88 -11.84 -13.15
C GLU A 79 -6.09 -11.75 -11.63
N HIS A 80 -6.49 -12.85 -10.98
CA HIS A 80 -6.64 -12.93 -9.54
C HIS A 80 -5.34 -12.65 -8.79
N PHE A 81 -4.23 -13.25 -9.22
CA PHE A 81 -2.92 -13.03 -8.59
C PHE A 81 -2.49 -11.55 -8.67
N THR A 82 -2.74 -10.92 -9.82
CA THR A 82 -2.43 -9.50 -10.03
C THR A 82 -3.28 -8.60 -9.13
N LEU A 83 -4.57 -8.90 -9.01
CA LEU A 83 -5.49 -8.18 -8.12
C LEU A 83 -5.12 -8.36 -6.64
N GLU A 84 -4.77 -9.58 -6.21
CA GLU A 84 -4.37 -9.85 -4.84
C GLU A 84 -3.10 -9.08 -4.46
N LYS A 85 -2.08 -9.12 -5.34
CA LYS A 85 -0.82 -8.39 -5.13
C LYS A 85 -1.04 -6.90 -4.98
N THR A 86 -1.85 -6.30 -5.86
CA THR A 86 -2.16 -4.87 -5.84
C THR A 86 -2.97 -4.52 -4.59
N SER A 87 -3.97 -5.32 -4.23
CA SER A 87 -4.80 -5.10 -3.03
C SER A 87 -3.97 -5.15 -1.76
N ARG A 88 -3.02 -6.09 -1.67
CA ARG A 88 -2.10 -6.20 -0.54
C ARG A 88 -1.17 -4.98 -0.43
N GLN A 89 -0.68 -4.45 -1.55
CA GLN A 89 0.10 -3.21 -1.57
C GLN A 89 -0.72 -2.02 -1.07
N ILE A 90 -1.97 -1.87 -1.54
CA ILE A 90 -2.88 -0.82 -1.07
C ILE A 90 -3.13 -0.94 0.43
N LEU A 91 -3.40 -2.15 0.94
CA LEU A 91 -3.63 -2.38 2.36
C LEU A 91 -2.41 -1.98 3.21
N ASN A 92 -1.21 -2.34 2.76
CA ASN A 92 0.03 -1.96 3.46
C ASN A 92 0.21 -0.44 3.52
N LEU A 93 -0.09 0.27 2.41
CA LEU A 93 -0.06 1.73 2.38
C LEU A 93 -1.10 2.34 3.33
N LEU A 94 -2.31 1.79 3.39
CA LEU A 94 -3.36 2.26 4.31
C LEU A 94 -2.96 2.06 5.77
N ILE A 95 -2.33 0.94 6.13
CA ILE A 95 -1.83 0.69 7.48
C ILE A 95 -0.75 1.72 7.86
N ALA A 96 0.22 1.94 6.96
CA ALA A 96 1.27 2.93 7.18
C ALA A 96 0.71 4.35 7.32
N PHE A 97 -0.23 4.71 6.45
CA PHE A 97 -0.92 5.99 6.49
C PHE A 97 -1.69 6.19 7.80
N LYS A 98 -2.49 5.19 8.22
CA LYS A 98 -3.27 5.25 9.47
C LYS A 98 -2.36 5.51 10.67
N LYS A 99 -1.21 4.83 10.75
CA LYS A 99 -0.22 5.07 11.81
C LYS A 99 0.24 6.53 11.83
N GLN A 100 0.60 7.08 10.68
CA GLN A 100 1.04 8.47 10.57
C GLN A 100 -0.09 9.46 10.87
N TRP A 101 -1.33 9.13 10.49
CA TRP A 101 -2.51 9.92 10.81
C TRP A 101 -2.76 9.96 12.32
N ASP A 102 -2.68 8.83 13.00
CA ASP A 102 -2.87 8.77 14.46
C ASP A 102 -1.76 9.56 15.19
N GLU A 103 -0.50 9.46 14.75
CA GLU A 103 0.59 10.29 15.27
C GLU A 103 0.35 11.79 15.03
N PHE A 104 -0.14 12.16 13.84
CA PHE A 104 -0.49 13.54 13.51
C PHE A 104 -1.61 14.07 14.43
N VAL A 105 -2.70 13.33 14.60
CA VAL A 105 -3.82 13.73 15.48
C VAL A 105 -3.33 13.95 16.90
N ASN A 106 -2.52 13.03 17.44
CA ASN A 106 -1.95 13.18 18.78
C ASN A 106 -1.10 14.45 18.92
N LYS A 107 -0.27 14.78 17.93
CA LYS A 107 0.52 16.02 17.93
C LYS A 107 -0.36 17.25 17.79
N PHE A 108 -1.43 17.16 17.01
CA PHE A 108 -2.37 18.24 16.81
C PHE A 108 -3.15 18.56 18.10
N GLU A 109 -3.55 17.55 18.87
CA GLU A 109 -4.16 17.75 20.19
C GLU A 109 -3.21 18.44 21.18
N VAL A 110 -1.93 18.04 21.20
CA VAL A 110 -0.91 18.70 22.03
C VAL A 110 -0.77 20.17 21.62
N LEU A 111 -0.76 20.46 20.32
CA LEU A 111 -0.70 21.82 19.81
C LEU A 111 -1.92 22.64 20.26
N GLY A 112 -3.13 22.06 20.17
CA GLY A 112 -4.36 22.69 20.66
C GLY A 112 -4.26 23.11 22.14
N ARG A 113 -3.79 22.20 23.01
CA ARG A 113 -3.58 22.51 24.44
C ARG A 113 -2.59 23.66 24.66
N ARG A 114 -1.48 23.68 23.91
CA ARG A 114 -0.49 24.77 24.02
C ARG A 114 -1.05 26.12 23.57
N ILE A 115 -1.89 26.15 22.54
CA ILE A 115 -2.55 27.37 22.10
C ILE A 115 -3.47 27.91 23.21
N GLU A 116 -4.22 27.05 23.89
CA GLU A 116 -5.04 27.46 25.03
C GLU A 116 -4.20 28.01 26.19
N GLU A 117 -3.04 27.39 26.50
CA GLU A 117 -2.11 27.88 27.51
C GLU A 117 -1.57 29.28 27.16
N VAL A 118 -1.09 29.47 25.93
CA VAL A 118 -0.63 30.77 25.44
C VAL A 118 -1.74 31.82 25.51
N GLN A 119 -2.97 31.45 25.15
CA GLN A 119 -4.12 32.36 25.24
C GLN A 119 -4.41 32.77 26.69
N LYS A 120 -4.31 31.84 27.65
CA LYS A 120 -4.48 32.13 29.09
C LYS A 120 -3.38 33.07 29.59
N GLU A 121 -2.12 32.80 29.25
CA GLU A 121 -0.99 33.66 29.63
C GLU A 121 -1.14 35.06 29.05
N TYR A 122 -1.48 35.16 27.76
CA TYR A 122 -1.75 36.44 27.11
C TYR A 122 -2.85 37.23 27.85
N THR A 123 -3.96 36.57 28.17
CA THR A 123 -5.09 37.18 28.89
C THR A 123 -4.67 37.67 30.28
N ALA A 124 -3.85 36.89 31.00
CA ALA A 124 -3.34 37.28 32.32
C ALA A 124 -2.40 38.50 32.25
N LEU A 125 -1.58 38.60 31.21
CA LEU A 125 -0.68 39.74 30.99
C LEU A 125 -1.45 41.03 30.73
N ILE A 126 -2.44 41.00 29.83
CA ILE A 126 -3.19 42.21 29.46
C ILE A 126 -4.18 42.67 30.53
N THR A 127 -4.62 41.79 31.42
CA THR A 127 -5.58 42.13 32.49
C THR A 127 -4.85 42.41 33.80
N THR A 128 -4.40 41.35 34.48
CA THR A 128 -3.89 41.42 35.84
C THR A 128 -2.54 42.12 35.88
N ARG A 129 -1.60 41.73 35.00
CA ARG A 129 -0.26 42.30 35.03
C ARG A 129 -0.26 43.76 34.58
N ARG A 130 -1.00 44.09 33.52
CA ARG A 130 -1.23 45.48 33.09
C ARG A 130 -1.79 46.33 34.22
N TYR A 131 -2.88 45.90 34.86
CA TYR A 131 -3.50 46.63 35.96
C TYR A 131 -2.55 46.84 37.15
N GLN A 132 -1.77 45.80 37.49
CA GLN A 132 -0.75 45.89 38.55
C GLN A 132 0.36 46.91 38.22
N LEU A 133 0.68 47.13 36.95
CA LEU A 133 1.67 48.13 36.51
C LEU A 133 1.06 49.53 36.36
N GLU A 134 -0.18 49.65 35.90
CA GLU A 134 -0.89 50.93 35.81
C GLU A 134 -1.15 51.54 37.19
N LYS A 135 -1.46 50.73 38.21
CA LYS A 135 -1.75 51.21 39.57
C LYS A 135 -0.62 52.06 40.19
N PRO A 136 0.66 51.62 40.24
CA PRO A 136 1.75 52.46 40.71
C PRO A 136 2.06 53.60 39.74
N LEU A 137 1.92 53.42 38.42
CA LEU A 137 2.13 54.49 37.44
C LEU A 137 1.19 55.67 37.68
N ASN A 138 -0.11 55.40 37.86
CA ASN A 138 -1.11 56.42 38.18
C ASN A 138 -0.79 57.13 39.50
N LYS A 139 -0.27 56.42 40.51
CA LYS A 139 0.17 57.06 41.77
C LYS A 139 1.37 58.00 41.53
N ILE A 140 2.32 57.60 40.69
CA ILE A 140 3.48 58.43 40.34
C ILE A 140 3.02 59.69 39.59
N GLU A 141 2.06 59.57 38.66
CA GLU A 141 1.49 60.71 37.95
C GLU A 141 0.77 61.70 38.89
N VAL A 142 -0.03 61.19 39.83
CA VAL A 142 -0.69 62.03 40.85
C VAL A 142 0.33 62.78 41.70
N LEU A 143 1.40 62.11 42.16
CA LEU A 143 2.47 62.75 42.93
C LEU A 143 3.23 63.80 42.09
N LYS A 144 3.56 63.50 40.84
CA LYS A 144 4.21 64.47 39.94
C LYS A 144 3.38 65.74 39.77
N SER A 145 2.07 65.59 39.58
CA SER A 145 1.13 66.72 39.47
C SER A 145 1.05 67.55 40.76
N GLN A 146 1.01 66.90 41.93
CA GLN A 146 0.97 67.58 43.23
C GLN A 146 2.24 68.41 43.53
N TYR A 147 3.40 67.98 43.04
CA TYR A 147 4.68 68.66 43.25
C TYR A 147 5.12 69.54 42.05
N ASN A 148 4.26 69.78 41.05
CA ASN A 148 4.60 70.50 39.81
C ASN A 148 5.91 70.00 39.15
N LEU A 149 6.17 68.70 39.24
CA LEU A 149 7.33 68.08 38.61
C LEU A 149 6.98 67.82 37.15
N THR A 150 7.21 68.79 36.27
CA THR A 150 7.18 68.53 34.82
C THR A 150 8.33 67.60 34.47
N SER A 151 8.02 66.53 33.75
CA SER A 151 9.07 65.75 33.08
C SER A 151 9.86 66.72 32.18
N PRO A 152 11.20 66.66 32.15
CA PRO A 152 11.95 67.40 31.15
C PRO A 152 11.41 66.98 29.78
N GLU A 153 10.86 67.95 29.04
CA GLU A 153 10.38 67.74 27.69
C GLU A 153 11.51 67.18 26.84
N GLY A 154 11.16 66.24 25.95
CA GLY A 154 12.12 65.67 25.01
C GLY A 154 12.67 66.74 24.09
N ASN A 155 13.98 66.94 24.10
CA ASN A 155 14.66 67.48 22.93
C ASN A 155 14.62 66.42 21.84
N ARG A 156 13.75 66.66 20.84
CA ARG A 156 14.04 66.25 19.47
C ARG A 156 15.10 67.20 18.92
N GLU A 157 16.24 66.66 18.51
CA GLU A 157 16.97 67.07 17.31
C GLU A 157 17.16 65.75 16.53
N THR A 158 16.46 65.49 15.42
CA THR A 158 16.76 65.94 14.04
C THR A 158 18.23 66.04 13.70
N ASP A 159 18.59 65.29 12.66
CA ASP A 159 19.77 65.39 11.79
C ASP A 159 21.14 64.97 12.35
N LEU A 160 21.57 63.75 11.99
CA LEU A 160 22.73 63.47 11.10
C LEU A 160 22.83 61.96 10.79
#